data_AF-A0A946H050-F1
#
_entry.id   AF-A0A946H050-F1
#
_cell.length_a   1.000
_cell.length_b   1.000
_cell.length_c   1.000
_cell.angle_alpha   90.00
_cell.angle_beta   90.00
_cell.angle_gamma   90.00
#
_symmetry.space_group_name_H-M   'P 1'
#
loop_
_entity.id
_entity.type
_entity.pdbx_description
1 polymer ?
#
loop_
_entity_poly.entity_id
_entity_poly.type
_entity_poly.pdbx_seq_one_letter_code
_entity_poly.pdbx_strand_id
1 'polypeptide(L)'
;MQGDAKRNQQVQADSAANTSWAAAIFQSPILWGGLLTAGFYQLIPFLPVQRELAERYFCNHPLEYATAALFFVGIATLGLKAIGAFNQRAALGLNLLEKTSAVETADAIARTESLEKDLAGLSPNQNRSILALRIRDVCLYVRGRRSGAGLEEHLKYLAELAAERMHNSYAIVRNITWAVPIIGFLGTVIGITIAIANVTPDQLDSSLGEVTSGLAVAFDTTALALALSLVLVFSSFLVERSEQAILSDVEEFGIKRITPLFPVENEPASPLIAAEQQASQHLIEKTESLINWQAQVWQEGIDSLRNRWTETLEKQQGSLDDAIQQGLASTLDEHQRELGDVRSEFIEAFQVVSKQLTDNHAAASHAQQEVHQEFQQQMSELWQHVRTDFAALREEQNTRMDELLKSLSQNVGGWQTQLKESTDAGTAQLGELRRQGEILLKVVEQEEQLARLQLRLNENLEAVRVADTFEETLHSLTAAVHLLSVKTKPKAA
;
A
#
# COMPACT_ATOMS: atom_id res chain seq x y z
N MET A 1 6.68 90.70 43.33
CA MET A 1 5.66 90.43 42.29
C MET A 1 6.16 89.62 41.09
N GLN A 2 7.44 89.66 40.68
CA GLN A 2 7.95 88.81 39.58
C GLN A 2 8.20 87.33 39.94
N GLY A 3 8.40 86.99 41.22
CA GLY A 3 8.61 85.61 41.67
C GLY A 3 7.36 84.74 41.64
N ASP A 4 6.19 85.31 42.02
CA ASP A 4 4.92 84.58 42.04
C ASP A 4 4.35 84.32 40.64
N ALA A 5 4.62 85.20 39.66
CA ALA A 5 4.21 85.00 38.27
C ALA A 5 4.95 83.84 37.59
N LYS A 6 6.26 83.68 37.87
CA LYS A 6 7.04 82.53 37.37
C LYS A 6 6.62 81.22 38.06
N ARG A 7 6.33 81.26 39.36
CA ARG A 7 5.84 80.10 40.11
C ARG A 7 4.46 79.64 39.61
N ASN A 8 3.55 80.56 39.29
CA ASN A 8 2.25 80.23 38.70
C ASN A 8 2.34 79.69 37.27
N GLN A 9 3.25 80.23 36.43
CA GLN A 9 3.50 79.69 35.08
C GLN A 9 4.08 78.28 35.13
N GLN A 10 4.97 77.99 36.08
CA GLN A 10 5.57 76.67 36.23
C GLN A 10 4.57 75.64 36.78
N VAL A 11 3.71 76.04 37.73
CA VAL A 11 2.60 75.19 38.22
C VAL A 11 1.54 74.96 37.13
N GLN A 12 1.24 75.94 36.26
CA GLN A 12 0.35 75.75 35.11
C GLN A 12 0.96 74.83 34.05
N ALA A 13 2.26 74.97 33.74
CA ALA A 13 2.97 74.09 32.80
C ALA A 13 3.06 72.65 33.33
N ASP A 14 3.37 72.46 34.60
CA ASP A 14 3.42 71.14 35.24
C ASP A 14 2.02 70.52 35.36
N SER A 15 0.96 71.32 35.60
CA SER A 15 -0.42 70.83 35.58
C SER A 15 -0.89 70.45 34.17
N ALA A 16 -0.50 71.20 33.13
CA ALA A 16 -0.82 70.91 31.75
C ALA A 16 -0.11 69.63 31.26
N ALA A 17 1.18 69.47 31.62
CA ALA A 17 1.94 68.25 31.40
C ALA A 17 1.35 67.05 32.17
N ASN A 18 0.94 67.25 33.44
CA ASN A 18 0.30 66.21 34.24
C ASN A 18 -1.14 65.86 33.80
N THR A 19 -1.84 66.74 33.10
CA THR A 19 -3.10 66.37 32.43
C THR A 19 -2.87 65.69 31.08
N SER A 20 -1.74 65.95 30.40
CA SER A 20 -1.40 65.38 29.10
C SER A 20 -1.00 63.90 29.17
N TRP A 21 -0.11 63.52 30.09
CA TRP A 21 0.26 62.10 30.26
C TRP A 21 -0.90 61.25 30.76
N ALA A 22 -1.69 61.74 31.73
CA ALA A 22 -2.86 61.04 32.23
C ALA A 22 -3.90 60.87 31.10
N ALA A 23 -4.18 61.92 30.33
CA ALA A 23 -5.07 61.80 29.17
C ALA A 23 -4.51 60.83 28.10
N ALA A 24 -3.20 60.82 27.85
CA ALA A 24 -2.57 59.89 26.90
C ALA A 24 -2.66 58.43 27.37
N ILE A 25 -2.52 58.18 28.67
CA ILE A 25 -2.70 56.86 29.30
C ILE A 25 -4.17 56.43 29.17
N PHE A 26 -5.12 57.31 29.50
CA PHE A 26 -6.55 57.04 29.39
C PHE A 26 -7.03 56.85 27.95
N GLN A 27 -6.34 57.42 26.96
CA GLN A 27 -6.65 57.28 25.53
C GLN A 27 -5.86 56.16 24.84
N SER A 28 -4.94 55.49 25.54
CA SER A 28 -4.10 54.44 24.96
C SER A 28 -4.90 53.14 24.78
N PRO A 29 -5.13 52.69 23.53
CA PRO A 29 -5.90 51.46 23.30
C PRO A 29 -5.17 50.19 23.75
N ILE A 30 -3.84 50.22 23.77
CA ILE A 30 -3.00 49.09 24.18
C ILE A 30 -3.12 48.84 25.68
N LEU A 31 -3.17 49.90 26.49
CA LEU A 31 -3.34 49.78 27.94
C LEU A 31 -4.70 49.19 28.29
N TRP A 32 -5.78 49.72 27.69
CA TRP A 32 -7.13 49.20 27.90
C TRP A 32 -7.30 47.79 27.35
N GLY A 33 -6.70 47.48 26.20
CA GLY A 33 -6.67 46.12 25.66
C GLY A 33 -5.93 45.14 26.57
N GLY A 34 -4.79 45.55 27.12
CA GLY A 34 -4.03 44.75 28.09
C GLY A 34 -4.80 44.52 29.39
N LEU A 35 -5.46 45.56 29.92
CA LEU A 35 -6.33 45.44 31.09
C LEU A 35 -7.54 44.52 30.84
N LEU A 36 -8.18 44.65 29.67
CA LEU A 36 -9.27 43.76 29.28
C LEU A 36 -8.80 42.31 29.14
N THR A 37 -7.61 42.10 28.57
CA THR A 37 -7.00 40.77 28.45
C THR A 37 -6.75 40.17 29.83
N ALA A 38 -6.08 40.92 30.72
CA ALA A 38 -5.80 40.46 32.09
C ALA A 38 -7.09 40.18 32.87
N GLY A 39 -8.08 41.08 32.77
CA GLY A 39 -9.39 40.91 33.40
C GLY A 39 -10.15 39.69 32.87
N PHE A 40 -10.10 39.46 31.55
CA PHE A 40 -10.70 38.28 30.92
C PHE A 40 -10.11 36.98 31.49
N TYR A 41 -8.78 36.83 31.52
CA TYR A 41 -8.15 35.63 32.06
C TYR A 41 -8.36 35.47 33.58
N GLN A 42 -8.46 36.56 34.34
CA GLN A 42 -8.82 36.51 35.77
C GLN A 42 -10.27 36.10 36.01
N LEU A 43 -11.17 36.35 35.06
CA LEU A 43 -12.59 36.00 35.13
C LEU A 43 -12.86 34.53 34.75
N ILE A 44 -11.99 33.89 33.96
CA ILE A 44 -12.17 32.50 33.51
C ILE A 44 -12.46 31.52 34.67
N PRO A 45 -11.72 31.55 35.80
CA PRO A 45 -11.97 30.64 36.93
C PRO A 45 -13.35 30.81 37.60
N PHE A 46 -14.00 31.97 37.41
CA PHE A 46 -15.27 32.32 38.05
C PHE A 46 -16.48 32.16 37.12
N LEU A 47 -16.29 31.68 35.89
CA LEU A 47 -17.38 31.47 34.92
C LEU A 47 -18.31 30.33 35.39
N PRO A 48 -19.61 30.60 35.61
CA PRO A 48 -20.56 29.58 36.09
C PRO A 48 -21.03 28.61 34.98
N VAL A 49 -20.78 28.93 33.71
CA VAL A 49 -21.23 28.16 32.52
C VAL A 49 -20.12 28.17 31.46
N GLN A 50 -19.91 27.04 30.77
CA GLN A 50 -18.94 26.87 29.66
C GLN A 50 -17.45 27.09 30.01
N ARG A 51 -17.07 26.92 31.29
CA ARG A 51 -15.68 27.04 31.75
C ARG A 51 -14.72 26.13 30.97
N GLU A 52 -15.08 24.87 30.78
CA GLU A 52 -14.24 23.90 30.03
C GLU A 52 -14.00 24.33 28.59
N LEU A 53 -14.98 24.96 27.93
CA LEU A 53 -14.81 25.49 26.57
C LEU A 53 -13.90 26.73 26.58
N ALA A 54 -14.05 27.63 27.54
CA ALA A 54 -13.19 28.81 27.65
C ALA A 54 -11.73 28.41 27.94
N GLU A 55 -11.50 27.48 28.86
CA GLU A 55 -10.17 26.95 29.15
C GLU A 55 -9.58 26.23 27.93
N ARG A 56 -10.38 25.45 27.19
CA ARG A 56 -9.93 24.77 25.98
C ARG A 56 -9.51 25.73 24.86
N TYR A 57 -10.30 26.75 24.57
CA TYR A 57 -10.05 27.64 23.42
C TYR A 57 -9.09 28.79 23.72
N PHE A 58 -8.97 29.25 24.96
CA PHE A 58 -8.17 30.43 25.30
C PHE A 58 -6.89 30.10 26.06
N CYS A 59 -6.78 28.92 26.69
CA CYS A 59 -5.69 28.62 27.60
C CYS A 59 -4.75 27.50 27.13
N ASN A 60 -5.02 26.84 26.01
CA ASN A 60 -4.36 25.59 25.63
C ASN A 60 -3.06 25.85 24.84
N HIS A 61 -3.00 26.90 24.04
CA HIS A 61 -1.81 27.22 23.23
C HIS A 61 -1.40 28.70 23.29
N PRO A 62 -0.08 29.05 23.29
CA PRO A 62 0.38 30.45 23.31
C PRO A 62 -0.21 31.35 22.22
N LEU A 63 -0.53 30.78 21.06
CA LEU A 63 -1.18 31.51 19.96
C LEU A 63 -2.61 31.95 20.29
N GLU A 64 -3.34 31.20 21.11
CA GLU A 64 -4.69 31.56 21.56
C GLU A 64 -4.61 32.80 22.47
N TYR A 65 -3.62 32.85 23.37
CA TYR A 65 -3.32 34.03 24.18
C TYR A 65 -2.99 35.25 23.33
N ALA A 66 -2.14 35.09 22.31
CA ALA A 66 -1.76 36.18 21.41
C ALA A 66 -2.98 36.70 20.61
N THR A 67 -3.78 35.79 20.06
CA THR A 67 -5.00 36.11 19.32
C THR A 67 -6.03 36.83 20.19
N ALA A 68 -6.25 36.34 21.41
CA ALA A 68 -7.15 36.98 22.37
C ALA A 68 -6.65 38.37 22.79
N ALA A 69 -5.36 38.54 23.04
CA ALA A 69 -4.78 39.83 23.39
C ALA A 69 -4.97 40.87 22.27
N LEU A 70 -4.68 40.48 21.03
CA LEU A 70 -4.93 41.34 19.86
C LEU A 70 -6.41 41.68 19.71
N PHE A 71 -7.29 40.69 19.92
CA PHE A 71 -8.73 40.89 19.91
C PHE A 71 -9.17 41.95 20.92
N PHE A 72 -8.75 41.84 22.19
CA PHE A 72 -9.12 42.80 23.22
C PHE A 72 -8.54 44.20 22.96
N VAL A 73 -7.34 44.31 22.39
CA VAL A 73 -6.80 45.61 21.93
C VAL A 73 -7.67 46.19 20.81
N GLY A 74 -8.10 45.37 19.85
CA GLY A 74 -9.01 45.79 18.78
C GLY A 74 -10.35 46.29 19.33
N ILE A 75 -10.97 45.54 20.24
CA ILE A 75 -12.23 45.91 20.90
C ILE A 75 -12.06 47.16 21.76
N ALA A 76 -10.97 47.29 22.51
CA ALA A 76 -10.68 48.49 23.30
C ALA A 76 -10.57 49.74 22.40
N THR A 77 -9.86 49.61 21.27
CA THR A 77 -9.72 50.69 20.28
C THR A 77 -11.07 51.11 19.73
N LEU A 78 -11.90 50.14 19.34
CA LEU A 78 -13.25 50.37 18.83
C LEU A 78 -14.18 50.95 19.90
N GLY A 79 -14.08 50.50 21.16
CA GLY A 79 -14.86 51.03 22.27
C GLY A 79 -14.55 52.50 22.56
N LEU A 80 -13.28 52.88 22.58
CA LEU A 80 -12.87 54.29 22.73
C LEU A 80 -13.40 55.15 21.59
N LYS A 81 -13.33 54.66 20.34
CA LYS A 81 -13.90 55.32 19.17
C LYS A 81 -15.42 55.44 19.27
N ALA A 82 -16.13 54.38 19.66
CA ALA A 82 -17.58 54.39 19.82
C ALA A 82 -18.05 55.42 20.87
N ILE A 83 -17.35 55.52 22.01
CA ILE A 83 -17.62 56.54 23.03
C ILE A 83 -17.36 57.95 22.46
N GLY A 84 -16.27 58.12 21.72
CA GLY A 84 -15.95 59.38 21.03
C GLY A 84 -17.05 59.79 20.03
N ALA A 85 -17.49 58.86 19.18
CA ALA A 85 -18.57 59.05 18.22
C ALA A 85 -19.89 59.42 18.92
N PHE A 86 -20.23 58.75 20.02
CA PHE A 86 -21.41 59.09 20.81
C PHE A 86 -21.36 60.53 21.35
N ASN A 87 -20.21 60.94 21.89
CA ASN A 87 -20.00 62.30 22.37
C ASN A 87 -20.08 63.34 21.24
N GLN A 88 -19.56 63.02 20.05
CA GLN A 88 -19.66 63.91 18.87
C GLN A 88 -21.10 64.04 18.38
N ARG A 89 -21.85 62.93 18.34
CA ARG A 89 -23.26 62.95 17.97
C ARG A 89 -24.10 63.77 18.95
N ALA A 90 -23.82 63.66 20.25
CA ALA A 90 -24.44 64.51 21.26
C ALA A 90 -24.08 66.00 21.06
N ALA A 91 -22.86 66.32 20.65
CA ALA A 91 -22.42 67.69 20.37
C ALA A 91 -23.09 68.30 19.13
N LEU A 92 -23.38 67.49 18.09
CA LEU A 92 -24.13 67.90 16.89
C LEU A 92 -25.59 68.25 17.19
N GLY A 93 -26.19 67.61 18.20
CA GLY A 93 -27.56 67.89 18.64
C GLY A 93 -27.71 69.20 19.42
N LEU A 94 -26.62 69.92 19.73
CA LEU A 94 -26.70 71.25 20.32
C LEU A 94 -26.86 72.31 19.23
N ASN A 95 -27.90 73.13 19.37
CA ASN A 95 -28.18 74.28 18.50
C ASN A 95 -27.13 75.40 18.68
N LEU A 96 -25.89 75.15 18.24
CA LEU A 96 -24.78 76.10 18.31
C LEU A 96 -25.07 77.38 17.50
N LEU A 97 -25.66 77.22 16.30
CA LEU A 97 -25.88 78.33 15.35
C LEU A 97 -27.18 79.10 15.55
N GLU A 98 -28.14 78.56 16.31
CA GLU A 98 -29.43 79.22 16.53
C GLU A 98 -29.27 80.51 17.35
N LYS A 99 -28.20 80.62 18.15
CA LYS A 99 -27.83 81.85 18.86
C LYS A 99 -27.12 82.87 17.97
N THR A 100 -26.35 82.43 16.98
CA THR A 100 -25.54 83.29 16.11
C THR A 100 -26.34 83.87 14.93
N SER A 101 -27.38 83.19 14.46
CA SER A 101 -28.27 83.67 13.38
C SER A 101 -29.05 84.95 13.69
N ALA A 102 -29.02 85.46 14.93
CA ALA A 102 -29.67 86.72 15.31
C ALA A 102 -28.88 87.99 14.91
N VAL A 103 -27.67 87.85 14.32
CA VAL A 103 -26.81 88.98 13.91
C VAL A 103 -26.86 89.15 12.39
N GLU A 104 -28.01 89.61 11.85
CA GLU A 104 -28.23 89.78 10.40
C GLU A 104 -27.43 90.93 9.75
N THR A 105 -26.81 91.83 10.52
CA THR A 105 -26.26 93.11 10.01
C THR A 105 -24.73 93.28 10.11
N ALA A 106 -23.97 92.21 10.39
CA ALA A 106 -22.52 92.30 10.60
C ALA A 106 -21.70 91.97 9.33
N ASP A 107 -20.60 92.72 9.12
CA ASP A 107 -19.53 92.41 8.15
C ASP A 107 -19.04 90.95 8.31
N ALA A 108 -18.51 90.33 7.25
CA ALA A 108 -18.06 88.94 7.25
C ALA A 108 -17.08 88.65 8.41
N ILE A 109 -16.23 89.62 8.75
CA ILE A 109 -15.29 89.53 9.87
C ILE A 109 -16.02 89.54 11.22
N ALA A 110 -16.97 90.47 11.42
CA ALA A 110 -17.73 90.54 12.66
C ALA A 110 -18.59 89.27 12.91
N ARG A 111 -19.06 88.60 11.85
CA ARG A 111 -19.69 87.28 11.95
C ARG A 111 -18.72 86.20 12.43
N THR A 112 -17.47 86.20 11.95
CA THR A 112 -16.44 85.26 12.46
C THR A 112 -16.12 85.48 13.93
N GLU A 113 -16.05 86.72 14.40
CA GLU A 113 -15.79 87.05 15.81
C GLU A 113 -16.94 86.58 16.72
N SER A 114 -18.19 86.72 16.27
CA SER A 114 -19.36 86.22 17.01
C SER A 114 -19.33 84.69 17.13
N LEU A 115 -19.03 83.98 16.04
CA LEU A 115 -18.90 82.52 16.03
C LEU A 115 -17.78 82.04 16.97
N GLU A 116 -16.61 82.68 16.94
CA GLU A 116 -15.49 82.34 17.83
C GLU A 116 -15.85 82.56 19.32
N LYS A 117 -16.61 83.62 19.63
CA LYS A 117 -17.10 83.88 20.99
C LYS A 117 -18.09 82.83 21.46
N ASP A 118 -19.01 82.41 20.59
CA ASP A 118 -19.97 81.34 20.89
C ASP A 118 -19.25 80.00 21.10
N LEU A 119 -18.22 79.71 20.30
CA LEU A 119 -17.36 78.53 20.47
C LEU A 119 -16.57 78.56 21.79
N ALA A 120 -16.10 79.73 22.22
CA ALA A 120 -15.35 79.90 23.48
C ALA A 120 -16.22 79.64 24.72
N GLY A 121 -17.55 79.79 24.61
CA GLY A 121 -18.51 79.53 25.69
C GLY A 121 -18.89 78.05 25.86
N LEU A 122 -18.41 77.16 25.00
CA LEU A 122 -18.75 75.73 25.05
C LEU A 122 -17.94 74.97 26.10
N SER A 123 -18.51 73.84 26.56
CA SER A 123 -17.78 72.94 27.46
C SER A 123 -16.50 72.39 26.78
N PRO A 124 -15.48 71.97 27.56
CA PRO A 124 -14.20 71.50 26.99
C PRO A 124 -14.35 70.35 25.98
N ASN A 125 -15.32 69.46 26.18
CA ASN A 125 -15.59 68.33 25.29
C ASN A 125 -16.29 68.75 24.00
N GLN A 126 -17.19 69.73 24.06
CA GLN A 126 -17.87 70.27 22.88
C GLN A 126 -16.93 71.13 22.03
N ASN A 127 -16.02 71.88 22.67
CA ASN A 127 -15.02 72.69 21.96
C ASN A 127 -14.01 71.81 21.18
N ARG A 128 -13.83 70.55 21.60
CA ARG A 128 -13.02 69.54 20.89
C ARG A 128 -13.80 68.72 19.85
N SER A 129 -15.10 69.01 19.65
CA SER A 129 -15.89 68.30 18.64
C SER A 129 -15.42 68.64 17.22
N ILE A 130 -15.68 67.72 16.28
CA ILE A 130 -15.35 67.91 14.86
C ILE A 130 -16.06 69.16 14.31
N LEU A 131 -17.31 69.39 14.73
CA LEU A 131 -18.08 70.56 14.33
C LEU A 131 -17.45 71.88 14.83
N ALA A 132 -17.05 71.95 16.10
CA ALA A 132 -16.43 73.15 16.66
C ALA A 132 -15.06 73.45 16.02
N LEU A 133 -14.29 72.42 15.68
CA LEU A 133 -13.05 72.56 14.91
C LEU A 133 -13.35 73.05 13.49
N ARG A 134 -14.35 72.48 12.82
CA ARG A 134 -14.77 72.88 11.47
C ARG A 134 -15.17 74.35 11.41
N ILE A 135 -16.01 74.82 12.34
CA ILE A 135 -16.45 76.23 12.39
C ILE A 135 -15.23 77.15 12.57
N ARG A 136 -14.27 76.77 13.41
CA ARG A 136 -13.04 77.54 13.63
C ARG A 136 -12.17 77.62 12.38
N ASP A 137 -12.00 76.50 11.67
CA ASP A 137 -11.26 76.46 10.40
C ASP A 137 -11.91 77.39 9.36
N VAL A 138 -13.25 77.39 9.30
CA VAL A 138 -14.01 78.33 8.46
C VAL A 138 -13.80 79.79 8.88
N CYS A 139 -13.89 80.10 10.17
CA CYS A 139 -13.65 81.45 10.69
C CYS A 139 -12.24 81.95 10.33
N LEU A 140 -11.23 81.09 10.46
CA LEU A 140 -9.85 81.40 10.06
C LEU A 140 -9.73 81.68 8.57
N TYR A 141 -10.37 80.87 7.73
CA TYR A 141 -10.36 81.04 6.27
C TYR A 141 -11.02 82.36 5.85
N VAL A 142 -12.23 82.64 6.35
CA VAL A 142 -12.98 83.85 6.03
C VAL A 142 -12.24 85.10 6.54
N ARG A 143 -11.64 85.06 7.73
CA ARG A 143 -10.85 86.19 8.26
C ARG A 143 -9.60 86.47 7.44
N GLY A 144 -8.95 85.43 6.92
CA GLY A 144 -7.79 85.55 6.05
C GLY A 144 -8.11 86.22 4.71
N ARG A 145 -9.27 85.89 4.10
CA ARG A 145 -9.71 86.45 2.81
C ARG A 145 -10.59 87.70 2.92
N ARG A 146 -11.10 88.00 4.12
CA ARG A 146 -12.11 89.03 4.39
C ARG A 146 -13.40 88.87 3.54
N SER A 147 -13.66 87.67 3.03
CA SER A 147 -14.80 87.36 2.17
C SER A 147 -15.18 85.88 2.29
N GLY A 148 -16.45 85.56 2.03
CA GLY A 148 -16.96 84.19 1.91
C GLY A 148 -16.66 83.51 0.56
N ALA A 149 -15.97 84.20 -0.36
CA ALA A 149 -15.66 83.67 -1.68
C ALA A 149 -14.79 82.39 -1.62
N GLY A 150 -15.27 81.31 -2.25
CA GLY A 150 -14.62 79.99 -2.27
C GLY A 150 -14.83 79.16 -1.00
N LEU A 151 -15.70 79.59 -0.07
CA LEU A 151 -15.96 78.87 1.18
C LEU A 151 -16.50 77.45 0.95
N GLU A 152 -17.38 77.25 -0.03
CA GLU A 152 -17.93 75.92 -0.33
C GLU A 152 -16.84 74.94 -0.80
N GLU A 153 -15.94 75.39 -1.67
CA GLU A 153 -14.79 74.59 -2.12
C GLU A 153 -13.84 74.28 -0.96
N HIS A 154 -13.59 75.27 -0.08
CA HIS A 154 -12.79 75.03 1.11
C HIS A 154 -13.44 74.04 2.08
N LEU A 155 -14.77 74.07 2.24
CA LEU A 155 -15.51 73.10 3.03
C LEU A 155 -15.40 71.68 2.45
N LYS A 156 -15.44 71.52 1.12
CA LYS A 156 -15.21 70.23 0.45
C LYS A 156 -13.79 69.71 0.69
N TYR A 157 -12.77 70.56 0.55
CA TYR A 157 -11.39 70.19 0.89
C TYR A 157 -11.24 69.74 2.36
N LEU A 158 -11.87 70.49 3.26
CA LEU A 158 -11.89 70.20 4.69
C LEU A 158 -12.63 68.89 5.02
N ALA A 159 -13.66 68.54 4.26
CA ALA A 159 -14.40 67.28 4.35
C ALA A 159 -13.52 66.09 3.94
N GLU A 160 -12.88 66.17 2.76
CA GLU A 160 -11.95 65.14 2.26
C GLU A 160 -10.82 64.86 3.26
N LEU A 161 -10.20 65.93 3.80
CA LEU A 161 -9.14 65.79 4.80
C LEU A 161 -9.63 65.12 6.09
N ALA A 162 -10.89 65.37 6.49
CA ALA A 162 -11.48 64.74 7.66
C ALA A 162 -11.81 63.25 7.41
N ALA A 163 -12.30 62.90 6.22
CA ALA A 163 -12.52 61.52 5.81
C ALA A 163 -11.21 60.72 5.78
N GLU A 164 -10.13 61.31 5.25
CA GLU A 164 -8.80 60.68 5.24
C GLU A 164 -8.25 60.49 6.66
N ARG A 165 -8.38 61.48 7.54
CA ARG A 165 -8.00 61.36 8.96
C ARG A 165 -8.80 60.27 9.67
N MET A 166 -10.10 60.19 9.44
CA MET A 166 -10.96 59.13 9.98
C MET A 166 -10.44 57.78 9.50
N HIS A 167 -10.23 57.58 8.20
CA HIS A 167 -9.71 56.34 7.62
C HIS A 167 -8.36 55.92 8.24
N ASN A 168 -7.42 56.87 8.37
CA ASN A 168 -6.11 56.62 8.97
C ASN A 168 -6.21 56.25 10.45
N SER A 169 -7.20 56.76 11.18
CA SER A 169 -7.42 56.41 12.59
C SER A 169 -7.85 54.95 12.80
N TYR A 170 -8.37 54.28 11.77
CA TYR A 170 -8.71 52.84 11.80
C TYR A 170 -7.54 51.93 11.41
N ALA A 171 -6.36 52.46 11.07
CA ALA A 171 -5.22 51.66 10.63
C ALA A 171 -4.83 50.57 11.64
N ILE A 172 -4.84 50.87 12.94
CA ILE A 172 -4.51 49.90 13.99
C ILE A 172 -5.54 48.75 14.02
N VAL A 173 -6.84 49.08 13.99
CA VAL A 173 -7.92 48.08 13.99
C VAL A 173 -7.84 47.20 12.75
N ARG A 174 -7.60 47.79 11.57
CA ARG A 174 -7.41 47.06 10.32
C ARG A 174 -6.22 46.11 10.38
N ASN A 175 -5.07 46.58 10.88
CA ASN A 175 -3.88 45.76 11.03
C ASN A 175 -4.13 44.57 11.97
N ILE A 176 -4.82 44.80 13.09
CA ILE A 176 -5.22 43.72 14.02
C ILE A 176 -6.17 42.73 13.33
N THR A 177 -7.16 43.24 12.59
CA THR A 177 -8.14 42.43 11.86
C THR A 177 -7.48 41.54 10.80
N TRP A 178 -6.40 42.01 10.17
CA TRP A 178 -5.58 41.21 9.26
C TRP A 178 -4.66 40.22 9.99
N ALA A 179 -4.11 40.61 11.14
CA ALA A 179 -3.19 39.76 11.90
C ALA A 179 -3.88 38.55 12.56
N VAL A 180 -5.11 38.72 13.08
CA VAL A 180 -5.84 37.66 13.80
C VAL A 180 -6.00 36.37 12.96
N PRO A 181 -6.52 36.41 11.70
CA PRO A 181 -6.60 35.23 10.85
C PRO A 181 -5.24 34.60 10.52
N ILE A 182 -4.20 35.42 10.32
CA ILE A 182 -2.84 34.94 10.03
C ILE A 182 -2.29 34.14 11.21
N ILE A 183 -2.52 34.59 12.44
CA ILE A 183 -2.14 33.86 13.66
C ILE A 183 -2.96 32.57 13.79
N GLY A 184 -4.25 32.60 13.42
CA GLY A 184 -5.08 31.40 13.34
C GLY A 184 -4.51 30.35 12.38
N PHE A 185 -4.16 30.76 11.16
CA PHE A 185 -3.51 29.91 10.16
C PHE A 185 -2.15 29.37 10.64
N LEU A 186 -1.35 30.23 11.29
CA LEU A 186 -0.09 29.81 11.91
C LEU A 186 -0.32 28.71 12.96
N GLY A 187 -1.40 28.81 13.73
CA GLY A 187 -1.80 27.76 14.67
C GLY A 187 -2.13 26.43 13.99
N THR A 188 -2.79 26.47 12.83
CA THR A 188 -3.02 25.26 12.02
C THR A 188 -1.71 24.63 11.55
N VAL A 189 -0.78 25.44 11.03
CA VAL A 189 0.53 24.97 10.57
C VAL A 189 1.33 24.33 11.69
N ILE A 190 1.38 24.97 12.87
CA ILE A 190 2.08 24.46 14.04
C ILE A 190 1.42 23.17 14.55
N GLY A 191 0.09 23.14 14.71
CA GLY A 191 -0.61 21.97 15.22
C GLY A 191 -0.48 20.74 14.30
N ILE A 192 -0.54 20.94 12.98
CA ILE A 192 -0.30 19.86 12.00
C ILE A 192 1.16 19.39 12.05
N THR A 193 2.12 20.31 12.18
CA THR A 193 3.55 19.96 12.26
C THR A 193 3.84 19.13 13.52
N ILE A 194 3.25 19.49 14.67
CA ILE A 194 3.34 18.71 15.90
C ILE A 194 2.70 17.33 15.71
N ALA A 195 1.52 17.27 15.09
CA ALA A 195 0.82 16.02 14.83
C ALA A 195 1.65 15.07 13.96
N ILE A 196 2.28 15.56 12.89
CA ILE A 196 3.13 14.75 11.99
C ILE A 196 4.43 14.33 12.67
N ALA A 197 5.06 15.22 13.44
CA ALA A 197 6.34 14.94 14.11
C ALA A 197 6.26 13.78 15.10
N ASN A 198 5.07 13.53 15.68
CA ASN A 198 4.84 12.47 16.66
C ASN A 198 4.39 11.14 16.03
N VAL A 199 4.27 11.02 14.70
CA VAL A 199 3.96 9.75 14.02
C VAL A 199 5.21 8.89 13.93
N THR A 200 5.31 7.86 14.77
CA THR A 200 6.33 6.81 14.66
C THR A 200 5.73 5.53 14.08
N PRO A 201 6.23 5.02 12.93
CA PRO A 201 5.67 3.84 12.24
C PRO A 201 5.56 2.58 13.12
N ASP A 202 6.48 2.43 14.09
CA ASP A 202 6.59 1.24 14.92
C ASP A 202 5.68 1.28 16.17
N GLN A 203 5.02 2.42 16.45
CA GLN A 203 4.24 2.66 17.67
C GLN A 203 2.91 3.40 17.42
N LEU A 204 2.29 3.12 16.27
CA LEU A 204 1.05 3.77 15.80
C LEU A 204 -0.03 3.88 16.89
N ASP A 205 -0.35 2.79 17.60
CA ASP A 205 -1.38 2.78 18.64
C ASP A 205 -1.10 3.74 19.81
N SER A 206 0.17 4.00 20.13
CA SER A 206 0.55 4.97 21.18
C SER A 206 0.65 6.41 20.65
N SER A 207 1.02 6.58 19.38
CA SER A 207 1.14 7.90 18.73
C SER A 207 -0.20 8.56 18.39
N LEU A 208 -1.30 7.78 18.28
CA LEU A 208 -2.62 8.31 17.93
C LEU A 208 -3.13 9.41 18.87
N GLY A 209 -2.86 9.31 20.17
CA GLY A 209 -3.24 10.33 21.15
C GLY A 209 -2.51 11.66 20.93
N GLU A 210 -1.21 11.60 20.67
CA GLU A 210 -0.38 12.79 20.43
C GLU A 210 -0.71 13.46 19.09
N VAL A 211 -0.98 12.66 18.05
CA VAL A 211 -1.48 13.14 16.75
C VAL A 211 -2.82 13.85 16.91
N THR A 212 -3.74 13.24 17.65
CA THR A 212 -5.07 13.81 17.91
C THR A 212 -4.97 15.13 18.69
N SER A 213 -4.04 15.22 19.65
CA SER A 213 -3.78 16.45 20.40
C SER A 213 -3.23 17.57 19.51
N GLY A 214 -2.25 17.28 18.63
CA GLY A 214 -1.71 18.28 17.70
C GLY A 214 -2.77 18.79 16.72
N LEU A 215 -3.61 17.88 16.21
CA LEU A 215 -4.72 18.23 15.34
C LEU A 215 -5.81 19.05 16.06
N ALA A 216 -6.10 18.74 17.34
CA ALA A 216 -7.02 19.52 18.16
C ALA A 216 -6.53 20.96 18.32
N VAL A 217 -5.24 21.18 18.61
CA VAL A 217 -4.64 22.53 18.68
C VAL A 217 -4.80 23.27 17.35
N ALA A 218 -4.51 22.61 16.22
CA ALA A 218 -4.65 23.22 14.90
C ALA A 218 -6.08 23.72 14.62
N PHE A 219 -7.09 22.92 14.95
CA PHE A 219 -8.48 23.29 14.74
C PHE A 219 -8.95 24.35 15.74
N ASP A 220 -8.59 24.23 17.02
CA ASP A 220 -9.05 25.13 18.06
C ASP A 220 -8.49 26.56 17.86
N THR A 221 -7.20 26.70 17.53
CA THR A 221 -6.59 28.02 17.24
C THR A 221 -7.22 28.70 16.04
N THR A 222 -7.58 27.92 15.01
CA THR A 222 -8.18 28.45 13.79
C THR A 222 -9.63 28.87 14.02
N ALA A 223 -10.41 28.02 14.68
CA ALA A 223 -11.80 28.30 15.01
C ALA A 223 -11.92 29.56 15.90
N LEU A 224 -11.06 29.68 16.93
CA LEU A 224 -11.02 30.87 17.77
C LEU A 224 -10.69 32.13 16.95
N ALA A 225 -9.63 32.09 16.15
CA ALA A 225 -9.19 33.24 15.37
C ALA A 225 -10.27 33.73 14.40
N LEU A 226 -10.96 32.82 13.71
CA LEU A 226 -12.06 33.18 12.81
C LEU A 226 -13.25 33.76 13.56
N ALA A 227 -13.62 33.18 14.70
CA ALA A 227 -14.73 33.68 15.52
C ALA A 227 -14.44 35.10 16.04
N LEU A 228 -13.26 35.33 16.61
CA LEU A 228 -12.86 36.65 17.10
C LEU A 228 -12.69 37.68 15.98
N SER A 229 -12.16 37.26 14.82
CA SER A 229 -12.04 38.11 13.64
C SER A 229 -13.41 38.58 13.13
N LEU A 230 -14.39 37.67 13.05
CA LEU A 230 -15.74 38.01 12.63
C LEU A 230 -16.36 39.09 13.53
N VAL A 231 -16.20 38.93 14.85
CA VAL A 231 -16.68 39.91 15.83
C VAL A 231 -15.98 41.26 15.67
N LEU A 232 -14.67 41.28 15.44
CA LEU A 232 -13.90 42.51 15.20
C LEU A 232 -14.33 43.22 13.91
N VAL A 233 -14.44 42.49 12.80
CA VAL A 233 -14.88 43.05 11.50
C VAL A 233 -16.26 43.68 11.64
N PHE A 234 -17.20 42.96 12.24
CA PHE A 234 -18.57 43.44 12.44
C PHE A 234 -18.60 44.68 13.36
N SER A 235 -17.87 44.64 14.47
CA SER A 235 -17.79 45.77 15.40
C SER A 235 -17.14 46.99 14.75
N SER A 236 -16.07 46.80 13.98
CA SER A 236 -15.40 47.87 13.24
C SER A 236 -16.35 48.52 12.25
N PHE A 237 -17.08 47.72 11.47
CA PHE A 237 -18.08 48.20 10.53
C PHE A 237 -19.15 49.07 11.18
N LEU A 238 -19.69 48.65 12.33
CA LEU A 238 -20.71 49.43 13.05
C LEU A 238 -20.18 50.79 13.50
N VAL A 239 -18.99 50.82 14.10
CA VAL A 239 -18.40 52.08 14.60
C VAL A 239 -18.00 52.99 13.44
N GLU A 240 -17.35 52.45 12.40
CA GLU A 240 -16.94 53.21 11.20
C GLU A 240 -18.15 53.81 10.48
N ARG A 241 -19.23 53.03 10.31
CA ARG A 241 -20.48 53.53 9.73
C ARG A 241 -21.07 54.68 10.57
N SER A 242 -20.98 54.59 11.90
CA SER A 242 -21.48 55.65 12.78
C SER A 242 -20.64 56.93 12.72
N GLU A 243 -19.30 56.81 12.66
CA GLU A 243 -18.38 57.95 12.49
C GLU A 243 -18.56 58.61 11.12
N GLN A 244 -18.73 57.82 10.05
CA GLN A 244 -19.01 58.32 8.70
C GLN A 244 -20.33 59.10 8.64
N ALA A 245 -21.39 58.59 9.27
CA ALA A 245 -22.67 59.30 9.35
C ALA A 245 -22.53 60.65 10.05
N ILE A 246 -21.80 60.69 11.17
CA ILE A 246 -21.50 61.93 11.91
C ILE A 246 -20.72 62.91 11.03
N LEU A 247 -19.73 62.44 10.27
CA LEU A 247 -18.95 63.30 9.39
C LEU A 247 -19.83 63.89 8.27
N SER A 248 -20.70 63.07 7.68
CA SER A 248 -21.67 63.53 6.67
C SER A 248 -22.65 64.56 7.23
N ASP A 249 -23.15 64.37 8.46
CA ASP A 249 -24.00 65.36 9.13
C ASP A 249 -23.27 66.70 9.33
N VAL A 250 -21.97 66.67 9.69
CA VAL A 250 -21.13 67.87 9.82
C VAL A 250 -20.93 68.58 8.47
N GLU A 251 -20.73 67.82 7.40
CA GLU A 251 -20.59 68.36 6.03
C GLU A 251 -21.88 69.03 5.58
N GLU A 252 -23.01 68.35 5.73
CA GLU A 252 -24.33 68.89 5.42
C GLU A 252 -24.61 70.16 6.23
N PHE A 253 -24.27 70.15 7.52
CA PHE A 253 -24.38 71.32 8.38
C PHE A 253 -23.51 72.48 7.89
N GLY A 254 -22.27 72.21 7.47
CA GLY A 254 -21.37 73.19 6.89
C GLY A 254 -21.99 73.87 5.66
N ILE A 255 -22.47 73.08 4.71
CA ILE A 255 -23.03 73.59 3.46
C ILE A 255 -24.36 74.33 3.70
N LYS A 256 -25.29 73.74 4.46
CA LYS A 256 -26.64 74.28 4.64
C LYS A 256 -26.73 75.42 5.64
N ARG A 257 -25.87 75.46 6.66
CA ARG A 257 -25.97 76.41 7.77
C ARG A 257 -24.80 77.37 7.86
N ILE A 258 -23.57 76.95 7.55
CA ILE A 258 -22.39 77.83 7.64
C ILE A 258 -22.23 78.68 6.38
N THR A 259 -22.36 78.08 5.18
CA THR A 259 -22.20 78.82 3.92
C THR A 259 -23.12 80.06 3.81
N PRO A 260 -24.43 79.99 4.16
CA PRO A 260 -25.30 81.16 4.05
C PRO A 260 -24.96 82.31 5.00
N LEU A 261 -24.18 82.07 6.06
CA LEU A 261 -23.71 83.12 6.97
C LEU A 261 -22.65 84.02 6.33
N PHE A 262 -22.04 83.59 5.22
CA PHE A 262 -21.01 84.35 4.51
C PHE A 262 -21.40 84.51 3.04
N PRO A 263 -22.47 85.29 2.75
CA PRO A 263 -22.86 85.54 1.37
C PRO A 263 -21.71 86.20 0.62
N VAL A 264 -21.44 85.72 -0.59
CA VAL A 264 -20.55 86.40 -1.53
C VAL A 264 -21.31 87.63 -2.00
N GLU A 265 -20.84 88.83 -1.65
CA GLU A 265 -21.34 90.05 -2.27
C GLU A 265 -21.04 89.94 -3.77
N ASN A 266 -22.10 89.77 -4.56
CA ASN A 266 -21.99 89.88 -6.01
C ASN A 266 -21.69 91.35 -6.31
N GLU A 267 -20.42 91.71 -6.47
CA GLU A 267 -20.07 92.98 -7.09
C GLU A 267 -20.82 93.07 -8.44
N PRO A 268 -21.45 94.20 -8.78
CA PRO A 268 -22.08 94.37 -10.08
C PRO A 268 -20.99 94.16 -11.13
N ALA A 269 -21.10 93.06 -11.86
CA ALA A 269 -20.06 92.60 -12.77
C ALA A 269 -19.64 93.76 -13.68
N SER A 270 -18.37 94.16 -13.56
CA SER A 270 -17.74 94.99 -14.58
C SER A 270 -17.99 94.32 -15.94
N PRO A 271 -18.33 95.07 -17.01
CA PRO A 271 -18.57 94.50 -18.34
C PRO A 271 -17.40 93.62 -18.84
N LEU A 272 -16.20 93.80 -18.28
CA LEU A 272 -15.05 92.94 -18.51
C LEU A 272 -15.18 91.55 -17.86
N ILE A 273 -15.67 91.46 -16.61
CA ILE A 273 -15.87 90.17 -15.90
C ILE A 273 -17.05 89.40 -16.50
N ALA A 274 -18.09 90.09 -16.95
CA ALA A 274 -19.19 89.46 -17.68
C ALA A 274 -18.72 88.87 -19.03
N ALA A 275 -17.85 89.60 -19.75
CA ALA A 275 -17.22 89.11 -20.97
C ALA A 275 -16.26 87.94 -20.70
N GLU A 276 -15.51 87.97 -19.59
CA GLU A 276 -14.63 86.88 -19.15
C GLU A 276 -15.45 85.63 -18.75
N GLN A 277 -16.55 85.78 -18.01
CA GLN A 277 -17.46 84.68 -17.69
C GLN A 277 -18.10 84.09 -18.93
N GLN A 278 -18.55 84.92 -19.88
CA GLN A 278 -19.12 84.44 -21.14
C GLN A 278 -18.09 83.69 -21.99
N ALA A 279 -16.85 84.19 -22.05
CA ALA A 279 -15.75 83.49 -22.73
C ALA A 279 -15.39 82.17 -22.01
N SER A 280 -15.39 82.17 -20.67
CA SER A 280 -15.15 80.97 -19.86
C SER A 280 -16.24 79.92 -20.05
N GLN A 281 -17.52 80.31 -20.03
CA GLN A 281 -18.64 79.40 -20.35
C GLN A 281 -18.52 78.82 -21.75
N HIS A 282 -18.15 79.65 -22.74
CA HIS A 282 -17.96 79.16 -24.10
C HIS A 282 -16.79 78.17 -24.21
N LEU A 283 -15.70 78.40 -23.47
CA LEU A 283 -14.58 77.46 -23.37
C LEU A 283 -14.98 76.15 -22.68
N ILE A 284 -15.78 76.23 -21.61
CA ILE A 284 -16.29 75.04 -20.91
C ILE A 284 -17.17 74.21 -21.85
N GLU A 285 -18.15 74.82 -22.53
CA GLU A 285 -19.01 74.12 -23.49
C GLU A 285 -18.19 73.47 -24.63
N LYS A 286 -17.20 74.18 -25.16
CA LYS A 286 -16.31 73.63 -26.19
C LYS A 286 -15.46 72.48 -25.66
N THR A 287 -14.93 72.61 -24.45
CA THR A 287 -14.12 71.58 -23.81
C THR A 287 -14.98 70.35 -23.50
N GLU A 288 -16.20 70.53 -23.02
CA GLU A 288 -17.18 69.46 -22.80
C GLU A 288 -17.50 68.74 -24.11
N SER A 289 -17.73 69.47 -25.20
CA SER A 289 -17.96 68.87 -26.52
C SER A 289 -16.75 68.08 -27.04
N LEU A 290 -15.53 68.56 -26.79
CA LEU A 290 -14.29 67.87 -27.16
C LEU A 290 -14.05 66.63 -26.29
N ILE A 291 -14.32 66.71 -25.00
CA ILE A 291 -14.23 65.57 -24.08
C ILE A 291 -15.24 64.50 -24.48
N ASN A 292 -16.48 64.88 -24.78
CA ASN A 292 -17.51 63.94 -25.23
C ASN A 292 -17.13 63.28 -26.57
N TRP A 293 -16.64 64.07 -27.52
CA TRP A 293 -16.13 63.53 -28.79
C TRP A 293 -14.93 62.60 -28.58
N GLN A 294 -13.98 62.98 -27.72
CA GLN A 294 -12.81 62.15 -27.39
C GLN A 294 -13.23 60.86 -26.69
N ALA A 295 -14.17 60.91 -25.75
CA ALA A 295 -14.71 59.73 -25.08
C ALA A 295 -15.36 58.76 -26.08
N GLN A 296 -16.09 59.29 -27.06
CA GLN A 296 -16.70 58.50 -28.12
C GLN A 296 -15.64 57.81 -29.01
N VAL A 297 -14.62 58.54 -29.44
CA VAL A 297 -13.50 57.98 -30.23
C VAL A 297 -12.74 56.91 -29.42
N TRP A 298 -12.55 57.13 -28.12
CA TRP A 298 -11.94 56.15 -27.22
C TRP A 298 -12.79 54.90 -27.08
N GLN A 299 -14.10 55.06 -26.95
CA GLN A 299 -15.03 53.94 -26.82
C GLN A 299 -15.03 53.09 -28.10
N GLU A 300 -15.10 53.72 -29.28
CA GLU A 300 -14.98 53.06 -30.58
C GLU A 300 -13.61 52.35 -30.71
N GLY A 301 -12.53 52.98 -30.26
CA GLY A 301 -11.20 52.40 -30.22
C GLY A 301 -11.13 51.15 -29.33
N ILE A 302 -11.65 51.22 -28.11
CA ILE A 302 -11.69 50.10 -27.16
C ILE A 302 -12.54 48.95 -27.70
N ASP A 303 -13.71 49.25 -28.27
CA ASP A 303 -14.59 48.22 -28.85
C ASP A 303 -13.90 47.55 -30.07
N SER A 304 -13.18 48.31 -30.90
CA SER A 304 -12.39 47.75 -31.99
C SER A 304 -11.26 46.84 -31.50
N LEU A 305 -10.56 47.24 -30.43
CA LEU A 305 -9.49 46.45 -29.81
C LEU A 305 -10.06 45.17 -29.20
N ARG A 306 -11.20 45.26 -28.51
CA ARG A 306 -11.91 44.11 -27.93
C ARG A 306 -12.29 43.11 -29.02
N ASN A 307 -12.85 43.57 -30.14
CA ASN A 307 -13.23 42.71 -31.25
C ASN A 307 -12.00 42.02 -31.87
N ARG A 308 -10.93 42.78 -32.15
CA ARG A 308 -9.67 42.22 -32.68
C ARG A 308 -9.03 41.22 -31.73
N TRP A 309 -9.06 41.50 -30.43
CA TRP A 309 -8.54 40.61 -29.41
C TRP A 309 -9.34 39.31 -29.33
N THR A 310 -10.67 39.40 -29.39
CA THR A 310 -11.56 38.23 -29.38
C THR A 310 -11.34 37.36 -30.61
N GLU A 311 -11.24 37.96 -31.80
CA GLU A 311 -10.93 37.25 -33.04
C GLU A 311 -9.54 36.58 -32.98
N THR A 312 -8.56 37.26 -32.37
CA THR A 312 -7.21 36.70 -32.19
C THR A 312 -7.23 35.52 -31.22
N LEU A 313 -7.98 35.62 -30.12
CA LEU A 313 -8.14 34.53 -29.16
C LEU A 313 -8.84 33.32 -29.79
N GLU A 314 -9.89 33.53 -30.58
CA GLU A 314 -10.58 32.44 -31.30
C GLU A 314 -9.63 31.73 -32.28
N LYS A 315 -8.82 32.50 -33.04
CA LYS A 315 -7.80 31.95 -33.93
C LYS A 315 -6.72 31.17 -33.17
N GLN A 316 -6.23 31.70 -32.06
CA GLN A 316 -5.23 31.03 -31.22
C GLN A 316 -5.78 29.76 -30.58
N GLN A 317 -7.03 29.80 -30.09
CA GLN A 317 -7.72 28.64 -29.53
C GLN A 317 -7.84 27.53 -30.57
N GLY A 318 -8.29 27.84 -31.79
CA GLY A 318 -8.39 26.86 -32.88
C GLY A 318 -7.03 26.26 -33.23
N SER A 319 -5.99 27.09 -33.37
CA SER A 319 -4.63 26.59 -33.65
C SER A 319 -4.07 25.73 -32.52
N LEU A 320 -4.39 26.04 -31.26
CA LEU A 320 -3.97 25.24 -30.11
C LEU A 320 -4.69 23.89 -30.10
N ASP A 321 -6.00 23.88 -30.37
CA ASP A 321 -6.80 22.65 -30.43
C ASP A 321 -6.28 21.71 -31.53
N ASP A 322 -6.01 22.26 -32.72
CA ASP A 322 -5.40 21.50 -33.83
C ASP A 322 -4.01 20.94 -33.45
N ALA A 323 -3.16 21.76 -32.82
CA ALA A 323 -1.82 21.35 -32.41
C ALA A 323 -1.86 20.25 -31.34
N ILE A 324 -2.78 20.36 -30.38
CA ILE A 324 -2.97 19.34 -29.34
C ILE A 324 -3.51 18.05 -29.97
N GLN A 325 -4.53 18.12 -30.83
CA GLN A 325 -5.10 16.94 -31.48
C GLN A 325 -4.07 16.22 -32.35
N GLN A 326 -3.32 16.95 -33.19
CA GLN A 326 -2.26 16.36 -34.01
C GLN A 326 -1.11 15.82 -33.16
N GLY A 327 -0.68 16.57 -32.14
CA GLY A 327 0.36 16.14 -31.22
C GLY A 327 -0.03 14.85 -30.50
N LEU A 328 -1.21 14.79 -29.89
CA LEU A 328 -1.69 13.59 -29.19
C LEU A 328 -1.82 12.40 -30.15
N ALA A 329 -2.41 12.62 -31.33
CA ALA A 329 -2.58 11.56 -32.33
C ALA A 329 -1.22 11.01 -32.80
N SER A 330 -0.26 11.89 -33.08
CA SER A 330 1.10 11.49 -33.45
C SER A 330 1.79 10.72 -32.32
N THR A 331 1.67 11.19 -31.08
CA THR A 331 2.32 10.56 -29.93
C THR A 331 1.72 9.19 -29.62
N LEU A 332 0.39 9.06 -29.75
CA LEU A 332 -0.34 7.79 -29.61
C LEU A 332 0.04 6.79 -30.71
N ASP A 333 0.14 7.25 -31.96
CA ASP A 333 0.56 6.40 -33.09
C ASP A 333 2.01 5.91 -32.91
N GLU A 334 2.89 6.77 -32.41
CA GLU A 334 4.29 6.43 -32.12
C GLU A 334 4.40 5.44 -30.95
N HIS A 335 3.69 5.68 -29.83
CA HIS A 335 3.63 4.72 -28.73
C HIS A 335 3.01 3.38 -29.14
N GLN A 336 2.00 3.40 -30.01
CA GLN A 336 1.39 2.17 -30.52
C GLN A 336 2.38 1.37 -31.38
N ARG A 337 3.21 2.05 -32.19
CA ARG A 337 4.30 1.39 -32.92
C ARG A 337 5.35 0.81 -31.98
N GLU A 338 5.86 1.58 -31.02
CA GLU A 338 6.86 1.08 -30.07
C GLU A 338 6.35 -0.13 -29.27
N LEU A 339 5.11 -0.09 -28.78
CA LEU A 339 4.49 -1.23 -28.10
C LEU A 339 4.33 -2.44 -29.04
N GLY A 340 4.03 -2.20 -30.32
CA GLY A 340 3.96 -3.23 -31.35
C GLY A 340 5.30 -3.91 -31.61
N ASP A 341 6.38 -3.12 -31.64
CA ASP A 341 7.75 -3.59 -31.85
C ASP A 341 8.24 -4.40 -30.65
N VAL A 342 8.10 -3.86 -29.43
CA VAL A 342 8.45 -4.55 -28.18
C VAL A 342 7.66 -5.87 -28.04
N ARG A 343 6.37 -5.86 -28.38
CA ARG A 343 5.55 -7.08 -28.37
C ARG A 343 6.08 -8.11 -29.37
N SER A 344 6.49 -7.67 -30.56
CA SER A 344 7.02 -8.55 -31.60
C SER A 344 8.37 -9.15 -31.19
N GLU A 345 9.25 -8.33 -30.64
CA GLU A 345 10.55 -8.76 -30.10
C GLU A 345 10.37 -9.78 -28.95
N PHE A 346 9.41 -9.54 -28.05
CA PHE A 346 9.08 -10.49 -26.99
C PHE A 346 8.56 -11.82 -27.54
N ILE A 347 7.68 -11.79 -28.55
CA ILE A 347 7.16 -13.01 -29.19
C ILE A 347 8.30 -13.78 -29.86
N GLU A 348 9.19 -13.09 -30.57
CA GLU A 348 10.34 -13.71 -31.22
C GLU A 348 11.30 -14.35 -30.20
N ALA A 349 11.63 -13.63 -29.13
CA ALA A 349 12.44 -14.15 -28.03
C ALA A 349 11.78 -15.37 -27.37
N PHE A 350 10.47 -15.32 -27.13
CA PHE A 350 9.71 -16.45 -26.57
C PHE A 350 9.72 -17.66 -27.52
N GLN A 351 9.57 -17.44 -28.83
CA GLN A 351 9.65 -18.50 -29.83
C GLN A 351 11.03 -19.15 -29.86
N VAL A 352 12.10 -18.37 -29.78
CA VAL A 352 13.48 -18.88 -29.71
C VAL A 352 13.66 -19.75 -28.47
N VAL A 353 13.25 -19.27 -27.29
CA VAL A 353 13.34 -20.04 -26.05
C VAL A 353 12.49 -21.30 -26.13
N SER A 354 11.25 -21.21 -26.61
CA SER A 354 10.35 -22.36 -26.77
C SER A 354 10.93 -23.40 -27.72
N LYS A 355 11.53 -22.98 -28.84
CA LYS A 355 12.19 -23.87 -29.79
C LYS A 355 13.37 -24.56 -29.13
N GLN A 356 14.21 -23.82 -28.42
CA GLN A 356 15.37 -24.37 -27.73
C GLN A 356 14.99 -25.37 -26.62
N LEU A 357 13.89 -25.12 -25.92
CA LEU A 357 13.34 -26.06 -24.93
C LEU A 357 12.81 -27.33 -25.59
N THR A 358 12.18 -27.21 -26.76
CA THR A 358 11.71 -28.33 -27.58
C THR A 358 12.89 -29.16 -28.11
N ASP A 359 13.93 -28.51 -28.64
CA ASP A 359 15.14 -29.15 -29.15
C ASP A 359 15.90 -29.88 -28.03
N ASN A 360 16.02 -29.26 -26.85
CA ASN A 360 16.60 -29.89 -25.67
C ASN A 360 15.80 -31.09 -25.19
N HIS A 361 14.46 -31.01 -25.18
CA HIS A 361 13.61 -32.15 -24.84
C HIS A 361 13.78 -33.28 -25.86
N ALA A 362 13.84 -32.97 -27.16
CA ALA A 362 14.05 -33.96 -28.20
C ALA A 362 15.41 -34.66 -28.02
N ALA A 363 16.47 -33.90 -27.79
CA ALA A 363 17.82 -34.43 -27.52
C ALA A 363 17.85 -35.31 -26.26
N ALA A 364 17.22 -34.88 -25.17
CA ALA A 364 17.12 -35.67 -23.95
C ALA A 364 16.33 -36.98 -24.15
N SER A 365 15.25 -36.94 -24.93
CA SER A 365 14.47 -38.14 -25.25
C SER A 365 15.26 -39.13 -26.11
N HIS A 366 16.05 -38.63 -27.06
CA HIS A 366 16.94 -39.44 -27.89
C HIS A 366 18.03 -40.11 -27.05
N ALA A 367 18.71 -39.36 -26.17
CA ALA A 367 19.70 -39.91 -25.25
C ALA A 367 19.08 -40.97 -24.32
N GLN A 368 17.86 -40.75 -23.85
CA GLN A 368 17.14 -41.73 -23.04
C GLN A 368 16.79 -43.00 -23.82
N GLN A 369 16.42 -42.87 -25.11
CA GLN A 369 16.16 -44.01 -25.98
C GLN A 369 17.44 -44.81 -26.28
N GLU A 370 18.58 -44.15 -26.51
CA GLU A 370 19.88 -44.83 -26.68
C GLU A 370 20.24 -45.63 -25.44
N VAL A 371 20.17 -45.01 -24.24
CA VAL A 371 20.40 -45.70 -22.97
C VAL A 371 19.44 -46.88 -22.79
N HIS A 372 18.16 -46.72 -23.17
CA HIS A 372 17.18 -47.80 -23.09
C HIS A 372 17.49 -48.95 -24.06
N GLN A 373 17.94 -48.64 -25.28
CA GLN A 373 18.35 -49.64 -26.27
C GLN A 373 19.61 -50.38 -25.82
N GLU A 374 20.62 -49.68 -25.32
CA GLU A 374 21.82 -50.31 -24.76
C GLU A 374 21.48 -51.24 -23.59
N PHE A 375 20.60 -50.80 -22.68
CA PHE A 375 20.12 -51.65 -21.59
C PHE A 375 19.36 -52.88 -22.08
N GLN A 376 18.47 -52.73 -23.07
CA GLN A 376 17.77 -53.85 -23.70
C GLN A 376 18.74 -54.85 -24.34
N GLN A 377 19.76 -54.33 -25.03
CA GLN A 377 20.78 -55.16 -25.68
C GLN A 377 21.60 -55.92 -24.65
N GLN A 378 22.10 -55.26 -23.60
CA GLN A 378 22.78 -55.91 -22.48
C GLN A 378 21.91 -56.97 -21.81
N MET A 379 20.63 -56.68 -21.55
CA MET A 379 19.69 -57.65 -20.99
C MET A 379 19.49 -58.85 -21.91
N SER A 380 19.45 -58.64 -23.22
CA SER A 380 19.31 -59.72 -24.20
C SER A 380 20.57 -60.61 -24.29
N GLU A 381 21.76 -60.00 -24.21
CA GLU A 381 23.05 -60.71 -24.15
C GLU A 381 23.18 -61.53 -22.86
N LEU A 382 22.81 -60.94 -21.71
CA LEU A 382 22.69 -61.65 -20.43
C LEU A 382 21.74 -62.84 -20.52
N TRP A 383 20.56 -62.66 -21.13
CA TRP A 383 19.61 -63.75 -21.32
C TRP A 383 20.17 -64.84 -22.24
N GLN A 384 20.84 -64.48 -23.32
CA GLN A 384 21.48 -65.45 -24.21
C GLN A 384 22.54 -66.26 -23.47
N HIS A 385 23.42 -65.60 -22.69
CA HIS A 385 24.43 -66.29 -21.89
C HIS A 385 23.81 -67.27 -20.89
N VAL A 386 22.80 -66.83 -20.13
CA VAL A 386 22.08 -67.72 -19.22
C VAL A 386 21.48 -68.91 -19.96
N ARG A 387 20.88 -68.68 -21.12
CA ARG A 387 20.27 -69.75 -21.93
C ARG A 387 21.31 -70.74 -22.45
N THR A 388 22.46 -70.27 -22.92
CA THR A 388 23.55 -71.14 -23.39
C THR A 388 24.16 -71.94 -22.25
N ASP A 389 24.34 -71.34 -21.08
CA ASP A 389 24.85 -72.04 -19.89
C ASP A 389 23.88 -73.12 -19.43
N PHE A 390 22.57 -72.83 -19.41
CA PHE A 390 21.54 -73.83 -19.13
C PHE A 390 21.50 -74.96 -20.16
N ALA A 391 21.70 -74.65 -21.45
CA ALA A 391 21.78 -75.67 -22.49
C ALA A 391 23.01 -76.57 -22.31
N ALA A 392 24.17 -75.99 -22.02
CA ALA A 392 25.41 -76.74 -21.75
C ALA A 392 25.29 -77.63 -20.51
N LEU A 393 24.70 -77.11 -19.42
CA LEU A 393 24.39 -77.89 -18.21
C LEU A 393 23.46 -79.07 -18.49
N ARG A 394 22.44 -78.85 -19.34
CA ARG A 394 21.50 -79.90 -19.73
C ARG A 394 22.17 -80.96 -20.60
N GLU A 395 23.05 -80.55 -21.50
CA GLU A 395 23.83 -81.47 -22.34
C GLU A 395 24.81 -82.29 -21.50
N GLU A 396 25.53 -81.66 -20.56
CA GLU A 396 26.39 -82.37 -19.61
C GLU A 396 25.60 -83.38 -18.75
N GLN A 397 24.41 -83.00 -18.28
CA GLN A 397 23.51 -83.92 -17.57
C GLN A 397 23.06 -85.10 -18.44
N ASN A 398 22.70 -84.85 -19.70
CA ASN A 398 22.32 -85.91 -20.64
C ASN A 398 23.49 -86.85 -20.94
N THR A 399 24.72 -86.33 -21.14
CA THR A 399 25.90 -87.15 -21.38
C THR A 399 26.23 -88.01 -20.16
N ARG A 400 26.16 -87.45 -18.94
CA ARG A 400 26.31 -88.23 -17.70
C ARG A 400 25.23 -89.29 -17.55
N MET A 401 23.98 -88.98 -17.91
CA MET A 401 22.88 -89.95 -17.90
C MET A 401 23.12 -91.09 -18.90
N ASP A 402 23.59 -90.79 -20.11
CA ASP A 402 23.93 -91.79 -21.12
C ASP A 402 25.11 -92.67 -20.69
N GLU A 403 26.14 -92.09 -20.08
CA GLU A 403 27.26 -92.86 -19.51
C GLU A 403 26.79 -93.80 -18.40
N LEU A 404 25.90 -93.33 -17.51
CA LEU A 404 25.28 -94.16 -16.48
C LEU A 404 24.45 -95.30 -17.09
N LEU A 405 23.61 -95.01 -18.09
CA LEU A 405 22.82 -96.02 -18.79
C LEU A 405 23.70 -97.05 -19.51
N LYS A 406 24.80 -96.61 -20.12
CA LYS A 406 25.76 -97.48 -20.80
C LYS A 406 26.50 -98.38 -19.82
N SER A 407 26.91 -97.85 -18.66
CA SER A 407 27.50 -98.64 -17.57
C SER A 407 26.51 -99.65 -16.98
N LEU A 408 25.23 -99.27 -16.84
CA LEU A 408 24.16 -100.16 -16.38
C LEU A 408 23.94 -101.30 -17.37
N SER A 409 23.85 -100.98 -18.66
CA SER A 409 23.72 -101.96 -19.75
C SER A 409 24.89 -102.95 -19.79
N GLN A 410 26.13 -102.46 -19.65
CA GLN A 410 27.32 -103.31 -19.57
C GLN A 410 27.29 -104.23 -18.35
N ASN A 411 26.89 -103.72 -17.18
CA ASN A 411 26.76 -104.53 -15.97
C ASN A 411 25.68 -105.61 -16.11
N VAL A 412 24.53 -105.28 -16.71
CA VAL A 412 23.46 -106.24 -16.99
C VAL A 412 23.90 -107.32 -17.99
N GLY A 413 24.63 -106.94 -19.04
CA GLY A 413 25.26 -107.89 -19.97
C GLY A 413 26.29 -108.80 -19.29
N GLY A 414 27.07 -108.24 -18.36
CA GLY A 414 27.99 -108.99 -17.50
C GLY A 414 27.28 -110.00 -16.62
N TRP A 415 26.18 -109.61 -15.97
CA TRP A 415 25.34 -110.52 -15.17
C TRP A 415 24.74 -111.63 -16.02
N GLN A 416 24.23 -111.33 -17.22
CA GLN A 416 23.69 -112.35 -18.10
C GLN A 416 24.75 -113.39 -18.51
N THR A 417 25.98 -112.94 -18.76
CA THR A 417 27.11 -113.81 -19.11
C THR A 417 27.51 -114.70 -17.92
N GLN A 418 27.64 -114.13 -16.72
CA GLN A 418 27.91 -114.88 -15.49
C GLN A 418 26.80 -115.90 -15.17
N LEU A 419 25.54 -115.53 -15.39
CA LEU A 419 24.41 -116.42 -15.14
C LEU A 419 24.41 -117.60 -16.12
N LYS A 420 24.80 -117.35 -17.38
CA LYS A 420 24.99 -118.38 -18.40
C LYS A 420 26.14 -119.33 -18.03
N GLU A 421 27.31 -118.79 -17.67
CA GLU A 421 28.46 -119.59 -17.23
C GLU A 421 28.11 -120.44 -15.99
N SER A 422 27.36 -119.90 -15.02
CA SER A 422 26.90 -120.65 -13.85
C SER A 422 25.90 -121.75 -14.22
N THR A 423 25.02 -121.50 -15.21
CA THR A 423 24.06 -122.49 -15.71
C THR A 423 24.77 -123.60 -16.49
N ASP A 424 25.75 -123.25 -17.32
CA ASP A 424 26.59 -124.20 -18.06
C ASP A 424 27.45 -125.05 -17.10
N ALA A 425 28.00 -124.45 -16.04
CA ALA A 425 28.69 -125.18 -14.97
C ALA A 425 27.75 -126.14 -14.22
N GLY A 426 26.52 -125.72 -13.92
CA GLY A 426 25.51 -126.56 -13.28
C GLY A 426 25.07 -127.74 -14.14
N THR A 427 24.92 -127.53 -15.45
CA THR A 427 24.61 -128.63 -16.40
C THR A 427 25.78 -129.61 -16.55
N ALA A 428 27.02 -129.13 -16.55
CA ALA A 428 28.20 -129.99 -16.53
C ALA A 428 28.27 -130.83 -15.25
N GLN A 429 27.96 -130.24 -14.09
CA GLN A 429 27.92 -130.95 -12.82
C GLN A 429 26.84 -132.04 -12.78
N LEU A 430 25.65 -131.78 -13.34
CA LEU A 430 24.60 -132.79 -13.53
C LEU A 430 25.03 -133.90 -14.49
N GLY A 431 25.83 -133.58 -15.52
CA GLY A 431 26.41 -134.57 -16.44
C GLY A 431 27.38 -135.52 -15.74
N GLU A 432 28.27 -135.02 -14.88
CA GLU A 432 29.23 -135.87 -14.16
C GLU A 432 28.54 -136.76 -13.12
N LEU A 433 27.49 -136.26 -12.43
CA LEU A 433 26.69 -137.08 -11.52
C LEU A 433 25.99 -138.23 -12.25
N ARG A 434 25.54 -138.01 -13.49
CA ARG A 434 24.93 -139.05 -14.34
C ARG A 434 25.96 -140.12 -14.72
N ARG A 435 27.19 -139.71 -15.03
CA ARG A 435 28.33 -140.60 -15.35
C ARG A 435 28.73 -141.45 -14.13
N GLN A 436 28.74 -140.87 -12.94
CA GLN A 436 28.98 -141.62 -11.70
C GLN A 436 27.88 -142.67 -11.43
N GLY A 437 26.62 -142.36 -11.76
CA GLY A 437 25.52 -143.31 -11.70
C GLY A 437 25.66 -144.50 -12.66
N GLU A 438 26.14 -144.28 -13.88
CA GLU A 438 26.37 -145.36 -14.87
C GLU A 438 27.53 -146.29 -14.49
N ILE A 439 28.56 -145.76 -13.82
CA ILE A 439 29.71 -146.56 -13.36
C ILE A 439 29.31 -147.47 -12.19
N LEU A 440 28.46 -147.01 -11.28
CA LEU A 440 27.91 -147.84 -10.19
C LEU A 440 27.02 -148.97 -10.71
N LEU A 441 26.24 -148.73 -11.77
CA LEU A 441 25.41 -149.75 -12.41
C LEU A 441 26.23 -150.88 -13.06
N LYS A 442 27.36 -150.57 -13.69
CA LYS A 442 28.23 -151.58 -14.31
C LYS A 442 28.99 -152.46 -13.31
N VAL A 443 29.30 -151.95 -12.12
CA VAL A 443 29.95 -152.75 -11.06
C VAL A 443 28.98 -153.78 -10.47
N VAL A 444 27.69 -153.45 -10.40
CA VAL A 444 26.63 -154.37 -9.93
C VAL A 444 26.31 -155.45 -10.96
N GLU A 445 26.45 -155.16 -12.26
CA GLU A 445 26.22 -156.13 -13.34
C GLU A 445 27.35 -157.20 -13.47
N GLN A 446 28.56 -156.92 -12.96
CA GLN A 446 29.68 -157.87 -13.02
C GLN A 446 29.68 -158.96 -11.92
N GLU A 447 28.85 -158.85 -10.87
CA GLU A 447 28.74 -159.89 -9.85
C GLU A 447 27.86 -161.09 -10.28
N GLU A 448 26.94 -160.92 -11.22
CA GLU A 448 25.95 -161.97 -11.54
C GLU A 448 26.49 -163.07 -12.49
N GLN A 449 27.60 -162.82 -13.20
CA GLN A 449 28.21 -163.82 -14.08
C GLN A 449 29.33 -164.65 -13.41
N LEU A 450 29.90 -164.16 -12.30
CA LEU A 450 30.81 -164.93 -11.44
C LEU A 450 30.09 -166.12 -10.75
N ALA A 451 28.77 -166.02 -10.53
CA ALA A 451 27.94 -167.11 -10.01
C ALA A 451 27.64 -168.24 -11.03
N ARG A 452 27.72 -167.98 -12.36
CA ARG A 452 27.45 -169.00 -13.40
C ARG A 452 28.67 -169.86 -13.78
N LEU A 453 29.89 -169.39 -13.49
CA LEU A 453 31.14 -170.14 -13.70
C LEU A 453 31.43 -171.15 -12.57
N GLN A 454 30.86 -170.95 -11.38
CA GLN A 454 30.98 -171.88 -10.25
C GLN A 454 30.08 -173.13 -10.37
N LEU A 455 28.95 -173.04 -11.09
CA LEU A 455 28.00 -174.16 -11.21
C LEU A 455 28.46 -175.22 -12.24
N ARG A 456 29.12 -174.80 -13.34
CA ARG A 456 29.59 -175.71 -14.41
C ARG A 456 30.90 -176.45 -14.13
N LEU A 457 31.67 -176.02 -13.13
CA LEU A 457 32.87 -176.74 -12.68
C LEU A 457 32.53 -177.92 -11.76
N ASN A 458 31.34 -177.92 -11.15
CA ASN A 458 30.89 -178.95 -10.21
C ASN A 458 30.26 -180.16 -10.92
N GLU A 459 29.57 -179.98 -12.05
CA GLU A 459 28.90 -181.07 -12.80
C GLU A 459 29.89 -181.98 -13.57
N ASN A 460 31.08 -181.50 -13.95
CA ASN A 460 32.08 -182.35 -14.64
C ASN A 460 32.97 -183.16 -13.69
N LEU A 461 33.01 -182.81 -12.40
CA LEU A 461 33.75 -183.55 -11.36
C LEU A 461 32.98 -184.76 -10.80
N GLU A 462 31.70 -184.92 -11.15
CA GLU A 462 30.84 -186.02 -10.71
C GLU A 462 30.75 -187.18 -11.74
N ALA A 463 31.11 -186.94 -13.01
CA ALA A 463 31.17 -187.97 -14.06
C ALA A 463 32.43 -188.86 -14.01
N VAL A 464 33.40 -188.55 -13.12
CA VAL A 464 34.66 -189.30 -12.94
C VAL A 464 34.61 -190.25 -11.73
N ARG A 465 33.50 -190.34 -10.98
CA ARG A 465 33.45 -191.09 -9.70
C ARG A 465 32.49 -192.29 -9.63
N VAL A 466 31.91 -192.77 -10.74
CA VAL A 466 30.88 -193.84 -10.69
C VAL A 466 31.11 -195.10 -11.55
N ALA A 467 32.15 -195.25 -12.40
CA ALA A 467 32.26 -196.55 -13.11
C ALA A 467 33.66 -196.99 -13.55
N ASP A 468 34.64 -196.86 -12.65
CA ASP A 468 35.90 -197.65 -12.67
C ASP A 468 35.90 -198.66 -11.50
N THR A 469 34.77 -199.32 -11.28
CA THR A 469 34.59 -200.42 -10.29
C THR A 469 33.82 -201.58 -10.90
N PHE A 470 34.39 -202.21 -11.94
CA PHE A 470 34.06 -203.59 -12.32
C PHE A 470 35.20 -204.28 -13.12
N GLU A 471 36.46 -203.95 -12.86
CA GLU A 471 37.51 -204.98 -12.75
C GLU A 471 37.32 -205.64 -11.37
N GLU A 472 37.68 -206.92 -11.19
CA GLU A 472 37.72 -207.58 -9.87
C GLU A 472 36.40 -208.02 -9.18
N THR A 473 35.42 -208.53 -9.95
CA THR A 473 34.77 -209.78 -9.54
C THR A 473 34.92 -210.84 -10.64
N LEU A 474 36.10 -211.47 -10.65
CA LEU A 474 36.26 -212.86 -10.18
C LEU A 474 35.75 -213.86 -11.23
N HIS A 475 36.58 -214.50 -12.05
CA HIS A 475 37.79 -215.28 -11.73
C HIS A 475 37.80 -216.08 -10.39
N SER A 476 36.69 -216.09 -9.65
CA SER A 476 36.35 -217.09 -8.61
C SER A 476 34.88 -217.50 -8.80
N LEU A 477 34.55 -218.30 -9.80
CA LEU A 477 34.64 -219.74 -9.73
C LEU A 477 34.65 -220.20 -11.21
N THR A 478 35.75 -220.65 -11.81
CA THR A 478 36.32 -221.99 -11.54
C THR A 478 35.16 -222.97 -11.44
N ALA A 479 34.94 -223.84 -12.42
CA ALA A 479 35.58 -225.15 -12.36
C ALA A 479 35.58 -225.77 -10.94
N ALA A 480 34.50 -225.54 -10.19
CA ALA A 480 33.70 -226.56 -9.54
C ALA A 480 32.66 -227.00 -10.59
N VAL A 481 33.08 -227.79 -11.57
CA VAL A 481 33.09 -229.24 -11.37
C VAL A 481 31.63 -229.69 -11.50
N HIS A 482 31.21 -230.21 -12.65
CA HIS A 482 31.72 -231.49 -13.11
C HIS A 482 31.74 -232.56 -12.00
N LEU A 483 30.82 -232.48 -11.04
CA LEU A 483 30.33 -233.60 -10.25
C LEU A 483 28.88 -233.27 -9.87
N LEU A 484 27.84 -233.88 -10.40
CA LEU A 484 27.75 -235.20 -10.99
C LEU A 484 26.36 -235.31 -11.63
N SER A 485 26.36 -235.71 -12.89
CA SER A 485 25.33 -236.51 -13.52
C SER A 485 24.75 -237.57 -12.57
N VAL A 486 23.43 -237.84 -12.65
CA VAL A 486 22.83 -239.21 -12.56
C VAL A 486 23.10 -240.03 -11.27
N LYS A 487 22.15 -240.62 -10.54
CA LYS A 487 20.69 -240.79 -10.63
C LYS A 487 20.30 -241.79 -9.51
N THR A 488 19.00 -241.97 -9.31
CA THR A 488 18.30 -243.09 -8.63
C THR A 488 18.10 -243.02 -7.10
N LYS A 489 16.83 -243.16 -6.72
CA LYS A 489 16.38 -243.90 -5.51
C LYS A 489 16.77 -245.38 -5.73
N PRO A 490 17.16 -246.17 -4.70
CA PRO A 490 16.11 -247.04 -4.13
C PRO A 490 16.38 -247.52 -2.67
N LYS A 491 15.39 -248.24 -2.13
CA LYS A 491 15.55 -249.33 -1.15
C LYS A 491 16.87 -250.11 -1.35
N ALA A 492 17.64 -250.31 -0.26
CA ALA A 492 17.71 -251.55 0.54
C ALA A 492 18.81 -252.50 -0.02
N ALA A 493 19.84 -252.79 0.79
CA ALA A 493 19.89 -253.91 1.74
C ALA A 493 20.07 -255.26 1.04
#